data_AF-A0A3N5LWQ4-F1
#
_entry.id   AF-A0A3N5LWQ4-F1
#
_cell.length_a   1.000
_cell.length_b   1.000
_cell.length_c   1.000
_cell.angle_alpha   90.00
_cell.angle_beta   90.00
_cell.angle_gamma   90.00
#
_symmetry.space_group_name_H-M   'P 1'
#
loop_
_entity.id
_entity.type
_entity.pdbx_description
1 polymer ?
#
loop_
_entity_poly.entity_id
_entity_poly.type
_entity_poly.pdbx_seq_one_letter_code
_entity_poly.pdbx_strand_id
1 'polypeptide(L)'
;MTDPTTSIHPDTTLGAVHLTVAALDRSIEFYQQTLGFQLLDRYENSVSLGPPGAGRGFLALTEAPSAPKVSRSTGLYHFAILVPGRRELALALRRLLVKRRQPQGFADHGVSEAIYLADPDDNGIEIYRDRPRTEWPFQNGSLQMVSERLDLEGLMDEIRSETGGSAEEPYALAPGTILGHIHLRVASIPAAESFYTKVLGFDLIQNYGSS
;
A
#
# COMPACT_ATOMS: atom_id res chain seq x y z
N MET A 1 2.99 -14.24 37.60
CA MET A 1 4.15 -13.55 37.03
C MET A 1 3.72 -13.06 35.66
N THR A 2 3.52 -11.75 35.51
CA THR A 2 3.21 -11.13 34.22
C THR A 2 4.48 -11.19 33.38
N ASP A 3 4.46 -12.00 32.33
CA ASP A 3 5.51 -12.02 31.31
C ASP A 3 5.64 -10.59 30.77
N PRO A 4 6.83 -9.95 30.79
CA PRO A 4 6.97 -8.64 30.19
C PRO A 4 6.60 -8.77 28.71
N THR A 5 5.48 -8.17 28.33
CA THR A 5 5.06 -8.05 26.93
C THR A 5 6.20 -7.38 26.19
N THR A 6 6.98 -8.17 25.46
CA THR A 6 8.08 -7.68 24.66
C THR A 6 7.44 -6.98 23.48
N SER A 7 7.29 -5.66 23.57
CA SER A 7 6.83 -4.85 22.45
C SER A 7 7.99 -4.68 21.47
N ILE A 8 7.68 -4.77 20.18
CA ILE A 8 8.65 -4.51 19.12
C ILE A 8 9.16 -3.06 19.24
N HIS A 9 10.40 -2.81 18.82
CA HIS A 9 10.99 -1.47 18.92
C HIS A 9 10.11 -0.44 18.17
N PRO A 10 9.79 0.73 18.75
CA PRO A 10 8.85 1.69 18.15
C PRO A 10 9.33 2.25 16.81
N ASP A 11 10.65 2.26 16.57
CA ASP A 11 11.25 2.69 15.30
C ASP A 11 11.24 1.59 14.22
N THR A 12 10.62 0.45 14.47
CA THR A 12 10.52 -0.62 13.48
C THR A 12 9.64 -0.15 12.32
N THR A 13 10.18 -0.26 11.10
CA THR A 13 9.47 0.08 9.87
C THR A 13 9.48 -1.11 8.92
N LEU A 14 8.53 -1.14 7.99
CA LEU A 14 8.55 -2.11 6.91
C LEU A 14 9.78 -1.91 6.01
N GLY A 15 10.41 -3.04 5.66
CA GLY A 15 11.38 -3.12 4.58
C GLY A 15 10.71 -3.18 3.21
N ALA A 16 11.45 -3.65 2.20
CA ALA A 16 10.88 -3.82 0.86
C ALA A 16 9.86 -4.96 0.82
N VAL A 17 8.81 -4.82 0.00
CA VAL A 17 7.98 -5.95 -0.44
C VAL A 17 8.68 -6.64 -1.60
N HIS A 18 8.82 -7.97 -1.54
CA HIS A 18 9.40 -8.77 -2.60
C HIS A 18 8.28 -9.51 -3.33
N LEU A 19 8.07 -9.20 -4.60
CA LEU A 19 7.06 -9.83 -5.45
C LEU A 19 7.72 -10.68 -6.54
N THR A 20 7.08 -11.81 -6.81
CA THR A 20 7.38 -12.60 -8.01
C THR A 20 6.45 -12.14 -9.14
N VAL A 21 7.02 -11.88 -10.32
CA VAL A 21 6.27 -11.40 -11.50
C VAL A 21 6.56 -12.28 -12.71
N ALA A 22 5.59 -12.44 -13.61
CA ALA A 22 5.77 -13.29 -14.79
C ALA A 22 6.65 -12.64 -15.89
N ALA A 23 6.67 -11.30 -15.95
CA ALA A 23 7.44 -10.56 -16.94
C ALA A 23 7.96 -9.24 -16.36
N LEU A 24 9.28 -9.12 -16.20
CA LEU A 24 9.91 -8.03 -15.46
C LEU A 24 9.68 -6.68 -16.11
N ASP A 25 9.91 -6.58 -17.42
CA ASP A 25 9.81 -5.29 -18.15
C ASP A 25 8.37 -4.77 -18.16
N ARG A 26 7.37 -5.66 -18.25
CA ARG A 26 5.94 -5.30 -18.15
C ARG A 26 5.61 -4.72 -16.77
N SER A 27 6.14 -5.33 -15.72
CA SER A 27 5.90 -4.87 -14.34
C SER A 27 6.65 -3.56 -14.07
N ILE A 28 7.90 -3.42 -14.53
CA ILE A 28 8.64 -2.14 -14.47
C ILE A 28 7.83 -1.03 -15.15
N GLU A 29 7.34 -1.26 -16.37
CA GLU A 29 6.53 -0.27 -17.08
C GLU A 29 5.28 0.10 -16.27
N PHE A 30 4.58 -0.87 -15.69
CA PHE A 30 3.44 -0.59 -14.84
C PHE A 30 3.82 0.28 -13.63
N TYR A 31 4.81 -0.12 -12.84
CA TYR A 31 5.18 0.59 -11.62
C TYR A 31 5.74 1.97 -11.89
N GLN A 32 6.51 2.16 -12.96
CA GLN A 32 7.03 3.49 -13.32
C GLN A 32 5.95 4.37 -13.95
N GLN A 33 5.24 3.88 -14.97
CA GLN A 33 4.35 4.72 -15.78
C GLN A 33 2.99 4.94 -15.16
N THR A 34 2.49 3.97 -14.38
CA THR A 34 1.19 4.04 -13.69
C THR A 34 1.35 4.60 -12.30
N LEU A 35 2.31 4.07 -11.53
CA LEU A 35 2.44 4.38 -10.11
C LEU A 35 3.57 5.34 -9.77
N GLY A 36 4.42 5.71 -10.73
CA GLY A 36 5.45 6.74 -10.54
C GLY A 36 6.67 6.29 -9.73
N PHE A 37 6.88 4.98 -9.58
CA PHE A 37 8.13 4.47 -9.01
C PHE A 37 9.32 4.78 -9.91
N GLN A 38 10.50 4.85 -9.31
CA GLN A 38 11.78 4.89 -10.00
C GLN A 38 12.50 3.56 -9.85
N LEU A 39 13.14 3.13 -10.94
CA LEU A 39 14.08 2.03 -10.92
C LEU A 39 15.35 2.50 -10.19
N LEU A 40 15.67 1.84 -9.08
CA LEU A 40 16.86 2.14 -8.29
C LEU A 40 18.01 1.22 -8.70
N ASP A 41 17.74 -0.09 -8.76
CA ASP A 41 18.72 -1.10 -9.10
C ASP A 41 18.11 -2.19 -9.99
N ARG A 42 18.96 -2.84 -10.80
CA ARG A 42 18.61 -4.01 -11.60
C ARG A 42 19.71 -5.06 -11.48
N TYR A 43 19.33 -6.29 -11.17
CA TYR A 43 20.23 -7.43 -11.00
C TYR A 43 19.67 -8.66 -11.70
N GLU A 44 20.29 -9.08 -12.80
CA GLU A 44 19.87 -10.23 -13.60
C GLU A 44 18.35 -10.24 -13.88
N ASN A 45 17.60 -11.07 -13.14
CA ASN A 45 16.16 -11.27 -13.25
C ASN A 45 15.35 -10.49 -12.20
N SER A 46 15.93 -9.52 -11.51
CA SER A 46 15.27 -8.75 -10.45
C SER A 46 15.54 -7.25 -10.54
N VAL A 47 14.63 -6.46 -9.98
CA VAL A 47 14.78 -5.01 -9.82
C VAL A 47 14.38 -4.54 -8.44
N SER A 48 14.95 -3.41 -8.04
CA SER A 48 14.56 -2.62 -6.87
C SER A 48 13.92 -1.31 -7.35
N LEU A 49 12.75 -1.01 -6.82
CA LEU A 49 11.94 0.17 -7.13
C LEU A 49 11.66 0.95 -5.84
N GLY A 50 11.65 2.28 -5.93
CA GLY A 50 11.28 3.16 -4.83
C GLY A 50 10.73 4.50 -5.32
N PRO A 51 10.20 5.35 -4.43
CA PRO A 51 9.84 6.71 -4.81
C PRO A 51 11.10 7.53 -5.18
N PRO A 52 10.93 8.62 -5.94
CA PRO A 52 12.02 9.54 -6.26
C PRO A 52 12.80 9.99 -5.03
N GLY A 53 14.13 9.91 -5.11
CA GLY A 53 15.01 10.31 -4.02
C GLY A 53 15.00 9.36 -2.81
N ALA A 54 14.37 8.19 -2.90
CA ALA A 54 14.43 7.20 -1.85
C ALA A 54 15.87 6.67 -1.69
N GLY A 55 16.36 6.64 -0.44
CA GLY A 55 17.66 6.05 -0.12
C GLY A 55 17.66 4.51 -0.08
N ARG A 56 16.51 3.87 -0.30
CA ARG A 56 16.36 2.40 -0.36
C ARG A 56 15.16 2.00 -1.22
N GLY A 57 15.18 0.78 -1.76
CA GLY A 57 14.04 0.17 -2.46
C GLY A 57 12.90 -0.20 -1.53
N PHE A 58 11.67 0.01 -1.99
CA PHE A 58 10.43 -0.37 -1.27
C PHE A 58 9.73 -1.55 -1.92
N LEU A 59 10.01 -1.79 -3.20
CA LEU A 59 9.45 -2.88 -3.97
C LEU A 59 10.56 -3.57 -4.73
N ALA A 60 10.77 -4.85 -4.47
CA ALA A 60 11.65 -5.71 -5.22
C ALA A 60 10.81 -6.63 -6.11
N LEU A 61 11.10 -6.69 -7.40
CA LEU A 61 10.44 -7.60 -8.33
C LEU A 61 11.45 -8.64 -8.76
N THR A 62 11.06 -9.91 -8.75
CA THR A 62 11.86 -11.02 -9.29
C THR A 62 11.05 -11.73 -10.37
N GLU A 63 11.64 -11.89 -11.55
CA GLU A 63 11.00 -12.56 -12.66
C GLU A 63 11.03 -14.08 -12.47
N ALA A 64 9.85 -14.69 -12.58
CA ALA A 64 9.68 -16.13 -12.69
C ALA A 64 8.54 -16.43 -13.68
N PRO A 65 8.84 -16.57 -14.99
CA PRO A 65 7.81 -16.67 -16.03
C PRO A 65 6.85 -17.85 -15.88
N SER A 66 7.32 -18.93 -15.22
CA SER A 66 6.54 -20.15 -14.98
C SER A 66 5.88 -20.20 -13.60
N ALA A 67 5.96 -19.13 -12.80
CA ALA A 67 5.32 -19.11 -11.49
C ALA A 67 3.79 -19.17 -11.67
N PRO A 68 3.09 -20.08 -10.96
CA PRO A 68 1.65 -20.15 -11.06
C PRO A 68 1.01 -18.92 -10.42
N LYS A 69 0.03 -18.32 -11.11
CA LYS A 69 -0.86 -17.34 -10.49
C LYS A 69 -1.78 -18.07 -9.51
N VAL A 70 -1.64 -17.77 -8.23
CA VAL A 70 -2.47 -18.38 -7.18
C VAL A 70 -3.54 -17.38 -6.75
N SER A 71 -4.81 -17.71 -6.97
CA SER A 71 -5.93 -16.91 -6.46
C SER A 71 -6.49 -17.56 -5.20
N ARG A 72 -7.01 -16.73 -4.28
CA ARG A 72 -7.69 -17.15 -3.05
C ARG A 72 -6.85 -18.08 -2.14
N SER A 73 -5.54 -17.92 -2.12
CA SER A 73 -4.63 -18.60 -1.18
C SER A 73 -4.30 -17.74 0.04
N THR A 74 -3.64 -18.36 1.02
CA THR A 74 -2.87 -17.64 2.04
C THR A 74 -1.70 -16.90 1.41
N GLY A 75 -1.36 -15.73 1.96
CA GLY A 75 -0.29 -14.88 1.45
C GLY A 75 -0.75 -13.43 1.34
N LEU A 76 -0.14 -12.69 0.42
CA LEU A 76 -0.45 -11.28 0.19
C LEU A 76 -1.90 -11.10 -0.26
N TYR A 77 -2.64 -10.22 0.43
CA TYR A 77 -3.85 -9.62 -0.12
C TYR A 77 -3.49 -8.34 -0.86
N HIS A 78 -2.81 -7.41 -0.19
CA HIS A 78 -2.21 -6.24 -0.81
C HIS A 78 -1.05 -5.67 0.00
N PHE A 79 -0.22 -4.85 -0.65
CA PHE A 79 0.71 -3.95 0.01
C PHE A 79 0.27 -2.50 -0.17
N ALA A 80 0.57 -1.64 0.80
CA ALA A 80 0.02 -0.30 0.84
C ALA A 80 1.09 0.78 0.71
N ILE A 81 0.88 1.67 -0.26
CA ILE A 81 1.70 2.84 -0.55
C ILE A 81 1.06 4.03 0.16
N LEU A 82 1.71 4.50 1.23
CA LEU A 82 1.27 5.67 1.98
C LEU A 82 1.82 6.93 1.30
N VAL A 83 0.93 7.74 0.71
CA VAL A 83 1.28 9.03 0.15
C VAL A 83 1.17 10.15 1.21
N PRO A 84 1.93 11.25 1.09
CA PRO A 84 2.01 12.29 2.13
C PRO A 84 0.69 12.98 2.48
N GLY A 85 -0.27 13.02 1.54
CA GLY A 85 -1.47 13.80 1.70
C GLY A 85 -2.58 13.44 0.72
N ARG A 86 -3.75 14.04 0.98
CA ARG A 86 -4.96 13.85 0.18
C ARG A 86 -4.81 14.34 -1.25
N ARG A 87 -4.06 15.44 -1.45
CA ARG A 87 -3.67 15.94 -2.76
C ARG A 87 -2.89 14.89 -3.56
N GLU A 88 -1.88 14.25 -2.96
CA GLU A 88 -1.07 13.22 -3.63
C GLU A 88 -1.90 11.97 -3.98
N LEU A 89 -2.88 11.63 -3.13
CA LEU A 89 -3.86 10.59 -3.43
C LEU A 89 -4.73 10.96 -4.63
N ALA A 90 -5.16 12.22 -4.73
CA ALA A 90 -5.89 12.74 -5.89
C ALA A 90 -5.06 12.69 -7.18
N LEU A 91 -3.76 13.03 -7.09
CA LEU A 91 -2.84 12.92 -8.23
C LEU A 91 -2.69 11.46 -8.69
N ALA A 92 -2.58 10.51 -7.75
CA ALA A 92 -2.56 9.09 -8.06
C ALA A 92 -3.86 8.66 -8.78
N LEU A 93 -5.03 9.06 -8.27
CA LEU A 93 -6.32 8.78 -8.92
C LEU A 93 -6.37 9.34 -10.34
N ARG A 94 -6.02 10.62 -10.53
CA ARG A 94 -5.95 11.26 -11.85
C ARG A 94 -5.07 10.46 -12.80
N ARG A 95 -3.90 9.99 -12.32
CA ARG A 95 -2.98 9.19 -13.14
C ARG A 95 -3.59 7.86 -13.57
N LEU A 96 -4.26 7.14 -12.67
CA LEU A 96 -4.95 5.89 -13.00
C LEU A 96 -6.01 6.11 -14.09
N LEU A 97 -6.81 7.17 -13.96
CA LEU A 97 -7.85 7.52 -14.94
C LEU A 97 -7.25 7.86 -16.31
N VAL A 98 -6.20 8.69 -16.37
CA VAL A 98 -5.49 9.03 -17.63
C VAL A 98 -4.90 7.79 -18.30
N LYS A 99 -4.32 6.87 -17.51
CA LYS A 99 -3.77 5.60 -18.02
C LYS A 99 -4.84 4.54 -18.27
N ARG A 100 -6.13 4.87 -18.08
CA ARG A 100 -7.27 3.94 -18.21
C ARG A 100 -7.11 2.67 -17.38
N ARG A 101 -6.48 2.79 -16.21
CA ARG A 101 -6.36 1.73 -15.23
C ARG A 101 -7.54 1.86 -14.27
N GLN A 102 -8.41 0.87 -14.29
CA GLN A 102 -9.61 0.86 -13.47
C GLN A 102 -9.24 0.47 -12.04
N PRO A 103 -9.50 1.31 -11.03
CA PRO A 103 -9.42 0.90 -9.64
C PRO A 103 -10.41 -0.23 -9.35
N GLN A 104 -9.99 -1.18 -8.51
CA GLN A 104 -10.82 -2.28 -8.04
C GLN A 104 -11.76 -1.86 -6.90
N GLY A 105 -11.44 -0.78 -6.20
CA GLY A 105 -12.26 -0.25 -5.13
C GLY A 105 -11.74 1.06 -4.56
N PHE A 106 -12.58 1.68 -3.75
CA PHE A 106 -12.27 2.88 -2.97
C PHE A 106 -12.88 2.73 -1.60
N ALA A 107 -12.21 3.23 -0.57
CA ALA A 107 -12.76 3.23 0.78
C ALA A 107 -12.30 4.45 1.58
N ASP A 108 -13.18 4.89 2.46
CA ASP A 108 -12.82 5.73 3.60
C ASP A 108 -12.94 4.89 4.86
N HIS A 109 -11.82 4.71 5.57
CA HIS A 109 -11.75 3.90 6.77
C HIS A 109 -11.95 4.70 8.07
N GLY A 110 -12.23 6.00 7.97
CA GLY A 110 -12.30 6.94 9.09
C GLY A 110 -10.92 7.31 9.66
N VAL A 111 -9.89 6.50 9.40
CA VAL A 111 -8.48 6.78 9.72
C VAL A 111 -7.66 7.09 8.48
N SER A 112 -8.11 6.61 7.32
CA SER A 112 -7.42 6.75 6.04
C SER A 112 -8.42 6.76 4.88
N GLU A 113 -7.99 7.33 3.75
CA GLU A 113 -8.69 7.23 2.47
C GLU A 113 -7.82 6.43 1.50
N ALA A 114 -8.42 5.48 0.79
CA ALA A 114 -7.69 4.48 0.02
C ALA A 114 -8.27 4.23 -1.38
N ILE A 115 -7.38 3.97 -2.33
CA ILE A 115 -7.65 3.49 -3.70
C ILE A 115 -7.04 2.10 -3.84
N TYR A 116 -7.84 1.13 -4.26
CA TYR A 116 -7.40 -0.25 -4.45
C TYR A 116 -7.29 -0.59 -5.92
N LEU A 117 -6.24 -1.34 -6.28
CA LEU A 117 -6.00 -1.86 -7.62
C LEU A 117 -5.13 -3.12 -7.55
N ALA A 118 -4.81 -3.70 -8.70
CA ALA A 118 -3.78 -4.72 -8.79
C ALA A 118 -2.79 -4.41 -9.91
N ASP A 119 -1.59 -4.98 -9.77
CA ASP A 119 -0.56 -4.97 -10.82
C ASP A 119 -0.91 -5.96 -11.97
N PRO A 120 -0.09 -6.04 -13.03
CA PRO A 120 -0.32 -6.97 -14.15
C PRO A 120 -0.31 -8.47 -13.78
N ASP A 121 0.24 -8.80 -12.61
CA ASP A 121 0.35 -10.16 -12.07
C ASP A 121 -0.71 -10.45 -10.99
N ASP A 122 -1.67 -9.54 -10.82
CA ASP A 122 -2.77 -9.60 -9.85
C ASP A 122 -2.34 -9.44 -8.37
N ASN A 123 -1.13 -8.90 -8.12
CA ASN A 123 -0.72 -8.49 -6.79
C ASN A 123 -1.54 -7.28 -6.36
N GLY A 124 -2.25 -7.39 -5.23
CA GLY A 124 -3.06 -6.30 -4.69
C GLY A 124 -2.21 -5.12 -4.25
N ILE A 125 -2.70 -3.91 -4.56
CA ILE A 125 -2.08 -2.64 -4.23
C ILE A 125 -3.14 -1.76 -3.58
N GLU A 126 -2.74 -1.11 -2.50
CA GLU A 126 -3.47 0.01 -1.90
C GLU A 126 -2.61 1.27 -2.05
N ILE A 127 -3.20 2.36 -2.54
CA ILE A 127 -2.61 3.70 -2.46
C ILE A 127 -3.49 4.47 -1.49
N TYR A 128 -2.92 4.96 -0.39
CA TYR A 128 -3.71 5.58 0.66
C TYR A 128 -3.01 6.77 1.29
N ARG A 129 -3.80 7.58 1.97
CA ARG A 129 -3.32 8.66 2.85
C ARG A 129 -3.95 8.47 4.23
N ASP A 130 -3.17 8.74 5.28
CA ASP A 130 -3.69 8.81 6.64
C ASP A 130 -4.37 10.17 6.89
N ARG A 131 -5.44 10.15 7.69
CA ARG A 131 -5.93 11.34 8.37
C ARG A 131 -4.99 11.67 9.54
N PRO A 132 -4.87 12.95 9.93
CA PRO A 132 -4.22 13.31 11.18
C PRO A 132 -4.74 12.44 12.34
N ARG A 133 -3.83 11.91 13.17
CA ARG A 133 -4.21 11.02 14.28
C ARG A 133 -5.24 11.64 15.25
N THR A 134 -5.27 12.97 15.35
CA THR A 134 -6.26 13.73 16.14
C THR A 134 -7.68 13.62 15.62
N GLU A 135 -7.88 13.22 14.36
CA GLU A 135 -9.19 13.01 13.73
C GLU A 135 -9.65 11.55 13.79
N TRP A 136 -8.79 10.64 14.29
CA TRP A 136 -9.12 9.22 14.31
C TRP A 136 -10.29 8.94 15.26
N PRO A 137 -11.27 8.12 14.85
CA PRO A 137 -12.47 7.85 15.63
C PRO A 137 -12.14 6.92 16.80
N PHE A 138 -11.80 7.49 17.96
CA PHE A 138 -11.70 6.73 19.20
C PHE A 138 -13.02 6.79 19.97
N GLN A 139 -13.53 5.63 20.40
CA GLN A 139 -14.66 5.53 21.32
C GLN A 139 -14.26 4.65 22.49
N ASN A 140 -14.44 5.14 23.72
CA ASN A 140 -14.08 4.44 24.95
C ASN A 140 -12.65 3.88 24.95
N GLY A 141 -11.70 4.64 24.41
CA GLY A 141 -10.28 4.25 24.32
C GLY A 141 -9.95 3.22 23.23
N SER A 142 -10.93 2.80 22.42
CA SER A 142 -10.74 1.85 21.31
C SER A 142 -10.94 2.54 19.96
N LEU A 143 -10.10 2.19 18.99
CA LEU A 143 -10.22 2.70 17.62
C LEU A 143 -11.45 2.09 16.93
N GLN A 144 -12.25 2.94 16.27
CA GLN A 144 -13.47 2.57 15.56
C GLN A 144 -13.33 2.86 14.07
N MET A 145 -12.51 2.07 13.37
CA MET A 145 -12.40 2.17 11.92
C MET A 145 -13.73 1.76 11.25
N VAL A 146 -14.08 2.49 10.20
CA VAL A 146 -15.29 2.26 9.38
C VAL A 146 -14.89 1.75 7.98
N SER A 147 -15.86 1.56 7.11
CA SER A 147 -15.63 1.32 5.69
C SER A 147 -16.73 2.00 4.89
N GLU A 148 -16.57 3.30 4.71
CA GLU A 148 -17.49 4.16 3.99
C GLU A 148 -17.06 4.37 2.53
N ARG A 149 -17.95 4.97 1.74
CA ARG A 149 -17.64 5.35 0.37
C ARG A 149 -16.73 6.57 0.38
N LEU A 150 -15.59 6.46 -0.31
CA LEU A 150 -14.70 7.60 -0.53
C LEU A 150 -15.40 8.73 -1.31
N ASP A 151 -15.24 9.97 -0.83
CA ASP A 151 -15.66 11.18 -1.53
C ASP A 151 -14.70 11.48 -2.70
N LEU A 152 -15.00 10.88 -3.86
CA LEU A 152 -14.19 11.04 -5.08
C LEU A 152 -14.25 12.44 -5.65
N GLU A 153 -15.38 13.15 -5.50
CA GLU A 153 -15.50 14.52 -6.01
C GLU A 153 -14.63 15.45 -5.17
N GLY A 154 -14.79 15.43 -3.85
CA GLY A 154 -13.96 16.23 -2.96
C GLY A 154 -12.48 15.84 -3.03
N LEU A 155 -12.14 14.57 -3.33
CA LEU A 155 -10.75 14.18 -3.57
C LEU A 155 -10.19 14.83 -4.85
N MET A 156 -10.93 14.79 -5.95
CA MET A 156 -10.49 15.41 -7.21
C MET A 156 -10.45 16.95 -7.12
N ASP A 157 -11.20 17.55 -6.19
CA ASP A 157 -11.19 18.99 -5.94
C ASP A 157 -9.86 19.50 -5.39
N GLU A 158 -9.09 18.66 -4.69
CA GLU A 158 -7.74 18.97 -4.20
C GLU A 158 -6.79 19.43 -5.31
N ILE A 159 -7.05 19.01 -6.56
CA ILE A 159 -6.20 19.29 -7.72
C ILE A 159 -6.96 19.99 -8.85
N ARG A 160 -8.21 20.45 -8.62
CA ARG A 160 -9.09 21.01 -9.65
C ARG A 160 -8.58 22.35 -10.20
N SER A 161 -7.95 23.17 -9.36
CA SER A 161 -7.36 24.46 -9.77
C SER A 161 -5.98 24.31 -10.43
N GLU A 162 -5.40 23.11 -10.40
CA GLU A 162 -4.10 22.84 -11.01
C GLU A 162 -4.28 22.71 -12.53
N THR A 163 -4.03 23.80 -13.23
CA THR A 163 -4.04 23.88 -14.70
C THR A 163 -2.73 23.39 -15.33
N GLY A 164 -1.79 22.86 -14.53
CA GLY A 164 -0.48 22.38 -14.96
C GLY A 164 -0.30 20.89 -14.68
N GLY A 165 0.09 20.15 -15.71
CA GLY A 165 0.26 18.69 -15.68
C GLY A 165 -0.39 18.08 -16.90
N SER A 166 0.31 18.10 -18.04
CA SER A 166 -0.15 17.36 -19.21
C SER A 166 -0.18 15.87 -18.89
N ALA A 167 -0.98 15.09 -19.63
CA ALA A 167 -0.93 13.62 -19.55
C ALA A 167 0.48 13.04 -19.81
N GLU A 168 1.38 13.85 -20.38
CA GLU A 168 2.74 13.51 -20.78
C GLU A 168 3.80 13.81 -19.73
N GLU A 169 3.51 14.59 -18.67
CA GLU A 169 4.50 14.78 -17.61
C GLU A 169 4.82 13.44 -16.94
N PRO A 170 6.12 13.12 -16.71
CA PRO A 170 6.51 11.95 -15.97
C PRO A 170 5.89 11.99 -14.57
N TYR A 171 4.91 11.14 -14.32
CA TYR A 171 4.35 10.98 -13.00
C TYR A 171 5.40 10.30 -12.12
N ALA A 172 5.71 10.93 -11.00
CA ALA A 172 6.65 10.42 -10.02
C ALA A 172 5.93 10.41 -8.67
N LEU A 173 6.16 9.37 -7.87
CA LEU A 173 5.66 9.34 -6.50
C LEU A 173 6.14 10.58 -5.74
N ALA A 174 5.28 11.13 -4.90
CA ALA A 174 5.63 12.30 -4.13
C ALA A 174 6.77 11.97 -3.15
N PRO A 175 7.75 12.88 -2.96
CA PRO A 175 8.69 12.78 -1.86
C PRO A 175 7.95 12.59 -0.52
N GLY A 176 8.46 11.70 0.33
CA GLY A 176 7.78 11.33 1.59
C GLY A 176 6.76 10.21 1.46
N THR A 177 6.50 9.69 0.25
CA THR A 177 5.79 8.41 0.08
C THR A 177 6.58 7.30 0.77
N ILE A 178 5.89 6.42 1.51
CA ILE A 178 6.49 5.24 2.15
C ILE A 178 5.66 3.97 1.88
N LEU A 179 6.21 2.82 2.22
CA LEU A 179 5.42 1.60 2.37
C LEU A 179 4.77 1.62 3.77
N GLY A 180 3.44 1.69 3.81
CA GLY A 180 2.67 1.88 5.03
C GLY A 180 2.38 0.59 5.77
N HIS A 181 1.66 -0.34 5.12
CA HIS A 181 1.32 -1.65 5.69
C HIS A 181 1.28 -2.76 4.64
N ILE A 182 1.13 -3.98 5.13
CA ILE A 182 0.76 -5.15 4.32
C ILE A 182 -0.52 -5.75 4.89
N HIS A 183 -1.40 -6.22 4.00
CA HIS A 183 -2.58 -7.00 4.37
C HIS A 183 -2.36 -8.43 3.90
N LEU A 184 -2.42 -9.38 4.83
CA LEU A 184 -2.22 -10.80 4.56
C LEU A 184 -3.53 -11.60 4.72
N ARG A 185 -3.74 -12.56 3.82
CA ARG A 185 -4.67 -13.68 4.03
C ARG A 185 -3.93 -14.77 4.78
N VAL A 186 -4.50 -15.22 5.90
CA VAL A 186 -3.94 -16.26 6.75
C VAL A 186 -4.91 -17.44 6.87
N ALA A 187 -4.39 -18.64 7.10
CA ALA A 187 -5.23 -19.83 7.30
C ALA A 187 -5.96 -19.82 8.65
N SER A 188 -5.45 -19.07 9.64
CA SER A 188 -6.02 -18.98 10.98
C SER A 188 -5.66 -17.63 11.60
N ILE A 189 -6.68 -16.81 11.87
CA ILE A 189 -6.50 -15.52 12.56
C ILE A 189 -5.90 -15.71 13.96
N PRO A 190 -6.38 -16.64 14.83
CA PRO A 190 -5.79 -16.84 16.15
C PRO A 190 -4.30 -17.21 16.11
N ALA A 191 -3.89 -18.06 15.16
CA ALA A 191 -2.48 -18.45 15.03
C ALA A 191 -1.61 -17.27 14.57
N ALA A 192 -2.10 -16.49 13.59
CA ALA A 192 -1.40 -15.30 13.11
C ALA A 192 -1.29 -14.23 14.21
N GLU A 193 -2.39 -13.92 14.91
CA GLU A 193 -2.40 -12.97 16.02
C GLU A 193 -1.39 -13.37 17.10
N SER A 194 -1.37 -14.64 17.50
CA SER A 194 -0.40 -15.14 18.49
C SER A 194 1.06 -14.98 18.02
N PHE A 195 1.34 -15.21 16.73
CA PHE A 195 2.68 -15.01 16.19
C PHE A 195 3.07 -13.52 16.20
N TYR A 196 2.25 -12.64 15.64
CA TYR A 196 2.56 -11.21 15.57
C TYR A 196 2.65 -10.56 16.95
N THR A 197 1.75 -10.89 17.87
CA THR A 197 1.70 -10.23 19.19
C THR A 197 2.68 -10.84 20.21
N LYS A 198 2.83 -12.17 20.25
CA LYS A 198 3.62 -12.84 21.30
C LYS A 198 5.04 -13.19 20.88
N VAL A 199 5.29 -13.39 19.58
CA VAL A 199 6.63 -13.71 19.08
C VAL A 199 7.32 -12.47 18.55
N LEU A 200 6.64 -11.69 17.70
CA LEU A 200 7.22 -10.47 17.12
C LEU A 200 7.05 -9.24 18.00
N GLY A 201 6.04 -9.20 18.87
CA GLY A 201 5.80 -8.10 19.80
C GLY A 201 4.96 -6.95 19.26
N PHE A 202 4.12 -7.17 18.25
CA PHE A 202 3.19 -6.16 17.77
C PHE A 202 2.04 -5.94 18.77
N ASP A 203 1.59 -4.69 18.88
CA ASP A 203 0.38 -4.37 19.62
C ASP A 203 -0.87 -4.68 18.78
N LEU A 204 -1.88 -5.31 19.38
CA LEU A 204 -3.17 -5.52 18.74
C LEU A 204 -3.96 -4.21 18.75
N ILE A 205 -4.15 -3.60 17.58
CA ILE A 205 -4.88 -2.33 17.44
C ILE A 205 -6.40 -2.54 17.37
N GLN A 206 -6.84 -3.52 16.57
CA GLN A 206 -8.26 -3.81 16.39
C GLN A 206 -8.46 -5.28 16.00
N ASN A 207 -9.53 -5.88 16.52
CA ASN A 207 -9.96 -7.23 16.15
C ASN A 207 -11.45 -7.15 15.78
N TYR A 208 -11.79 -7.54 14.55
CA TYR A 208 -13.15 -7.49 14.01
C TYR A 208 -13.96 -8.78 14.28
N GLY A 209 -13.44 -9.68 15.12
CA GLY A 209 -14.04 -10.96 15.46
C GLY A 209 -13.31 -12.15 14.87
N SER A 210 -13.79 -13.34 15.22
CA SER A 210 -13.28 -14.60 14.67
C SER A 210 -13.90 -14.85 13.29
N SER A 211 -13.04 -15.12 12.29
CA SER A 211 -13.43 -15.81 11.05
C SER A 211 -13.21 -17.30 11.21
#